data_AF-A0A1J5E4F3-F1
#
_entry.id   AF-A0A1J5E4F3-F1
#
_cell.length_a   1.000
_cell.length_b   1.000
_cell.length_c   1.000
_cell.angle_alpha   90.00
_cell.angle_beta   90.00
_cell.angle_gamma   90.00
#
_symmetry.space_group_name_H-M   'P 1'
#
loop_
_entity.id
_entity.type
_entity.pdbx_description
1 polymer ?
#
loop_
_entity_poly.entity_id
_entity_poly.type
_entity_poly.pdbx_seq_one_letter_code
_entity_poly.pdbx_strand_id
1 'polypeptide(L)'
;MHDGFYMQLNGGLGYFSTTAEAGGVEASYSGVTVPTSLLLGGSFMPGLTIGGGFLLDYAPSPTWEQNGTELDVSAQNVSQYVLGLGLFGDYYLEPTGGLHFQGFVGWGGLETSSDAGAGGSDPTGLSAYLGGGYDVFIADEWSVGGMVRLVYGPYSLNNFDYPTIAPAMIATLTYQ
;
A
#
# COMPACT_ATOMS: atom_id res chain seq x y z
N MET A 1 -28.62 6.48 4.63
CA MET A 1 -28.65 5.16 3.95
C MET A 1 -27.82 5.36 2.71
N HIS A 2 -26.59 4.86 2.73
CA HIS A 2 -25.55 5.14 1.74
C HIS A 2 -25.76 4.22 0.53
N ASP A 3 -26.53 4.68 -0.45
CA ASP A 3 -26.83 3.91 -1.66
C ASP A 3 -26.11 4.51 -2.86
N GLY A 4 -25.13 3.77 -3.38
CA GLY A 4 -24.65 3.96 -4.75
C GLY A 4 -23.15 4.10 -4.87
N PHE A 5 -22.61 5.25 -4.49
CA PHE A 5 -21.22 5.62 -4.82
C PHE A 5 -20.35 5.70 -3.57
N TYR A 6 -19.17 5.06 -3.65
CA TYR A 6 -18.14 5.15 -2.63
C TYR A 6 -16.84 5.67 -3.26
N MET A 7 -16.19 6.59 -2.56
CA MET A 7 -14.84 7.04 -2.87
C MET A 7 -14.06 7.15 -1.57
N GLN A 8 -12.82 6.67 -1.55
CA GLN A 8 -11.92 6.89 -0.44
C GLN A 8 -10.54 7.32 -0.93
N LEU A 9 -10.05 8.40 -0.34
CA LEU A 9 -8.67 8.87 -0.48
C LEU A 9 -7.93 8.58 0.81
N ASN A 10 -6.79 7.90 0.68
CA ASN A 10 -5.93 7.61 1.82
C ASN A 10 -4.55 8.22 1.63
N GLY A 11 -3.97 8.68 2.74
CA GLY A 11 -2.61 9.21 2.78
C GLY A 11 -2.03 9.06 4.18
N GLY A 12 -0.74 8.74 4.32
CA GLY A 12 -0.18 8.55 5.64
C GLY A 12 1.31 8.37 5.71
N LEU A 13 1.73 7.63 6.74
CA LEU A 13 3.12 7.28 7.00
C LEU A 13 3.20 5.77 7.20
N GLY A 14 4.17 5.16 6.55
CA GLY A 14 4.43 3.73 6.66
C GLY A 14 5.90 3.42 6.73
N TYR A 15 6.15 2.13 6.76
CA TYR A 15 7.47 1.56 6.59
C TYR A 15 7.31 0.39 5.63
N PHE A 16 8.27 0.18 4.74
CA PHE A 16 8.31 -1.04 3.94
C PHE A 16 9.63 -1.77 4.18
N SER A 17 9.59 -3.08 3.97
CA SER A 17 10.76 -3.95 3.97
C SER A 17 10.57 -4.99 2.88
N THR A 18 11.57 -5.14 2.03
CA THR A 18 11.64 -6.16 0.99
C THR A 18 13.00 -6.83 1.02
N THR A 19 13.02 -8.14 0.79
CA THR A 19 14.24 -8.94 0.80
C THR A 19 14.33 -9.69 -0.51
N ALA A 20 15.53 -9.81 -1.07
CA ALA A 20 15.81 -10.57 -2.27
C ALA A 20 17.03 -11.46 -2.02
N GLU A 21 16.94 -12.74 -2.39
CA GLU A 21 18.05 -13.68 -2.30
C GLU A 21 18.47 -14.12 -3.71
N ALA A 22 19.73 -13.91 -4.06
CA ALA A 22 20.27 -14.31 -5.36
C ALA A 22 21.65 -14.96 -5.22
N GLY A 23 21.75 -16.24 -5.56
CA GLY A 23 23.03 -16.95 -5.59
C GLY A 23 23.76 -17.00 -4.23
N GLY A 24 23.02 -17.04 -3.12
CA GLY A 24 23.55 -17.04 -1.75
C GLY A 24 23.92 -15.65 -1.22
N VAL A 25 23.58 -14.58 -1.95
CA VAL A 25 23.66 -13.20 -1.49
C VAL A 25 22.26 -12.73 -1.10
N GLU A 26 22.11 -12.27 0.13
CA GLU A 26 20.88 -11.65 0.62
C GLU A 26 21.01 -10.12 0.51
N ALA A 27 20.02 -9.49 -0.11
CA ALA A 27 19.89 -8.05 -0.17
C ALA A 27 18.54 -7.65 0.43
N SER A 28 18.53 -6.64 1.28
CA SER A 28 17.29 -6.07 1.82
C SER A 28 17.19 -4.59 1.51
N TYR A 29 15.96 -4.15 1.25
CA TYR A 29 15.63 -2.75 1.06
C TYR A 29 14.51 -2.39 2.03
N SER A 30 14.68 -1.29 2.76
CA SER A 30 13.66 -0.86 3.71
C SER A 30 13.67 0.64 3.90
N GLY A 31 12.57 1.20 4.37
CA GLY A 31 12.51 2.64 4.59
C GLY A 31 11.13 3.15 4.95
N VAL A 32 11.10 4.41 5.40
CA VAL A 32 9.86 5.13 5.65
C VAL A 32 9.15 5.42 4.33
N THR A 33 7.85 5.21 4.30
CA THR A 33 7.00 5.43 3.13
C THR A 33 5.94 6.49 3.36
N VAL A 34 5.49 7.10 2.27
CA VAL A 34 4.27 7.89 2.18
C VAL A 34 3.24 7.05 1.41
N PRO A 35 2.48 6.18 2.10
CA PRO A 35 1.41 5.41 1.50
C PRO A 35 0.27 6.32 1.06
N THR A 36 -0.23 6.08 -0.14
CA THR A 36 -1.39 6.75 -0.73
C THR A 36 -2.26 5.73 -1.46
N SER A 37 -3.57 5.96 -1.50
CA SER A 37 -4.46 5.15 -2.32
C SER A 37 -5.73 5.91 -2.71
N LEU A 38 -6.30 5.54 -3.85
CA LEU A 38 -7.64 5.94 -4.27
C LEU A 38 -8.47 4.68 -4.48
N LEU A 39 -9.61 4.61 -3.79
CA LEU A 39 -10.57 3.53 -3.89
C LEU A 39 -11.89 4.09 -4.41
N LEU A 40 -12.48 3.41 -5.38
CA LEU A 40 -13.76 3.76 -6.00
C LEU A 40 -14.65 2.52 -6.07
N GLY A 41 -15.88 2.64 -5.59
CA GLY A 41 -16.78 1.50 -5.50
C GLY A 41 -18.23 1.88 -5.28
N GLY A 42 -18.98 0.92 -4.77
CA GLY A 42 -20.36 1.13 -4.35
C GLY A 42 -20.74 0.22 -3.19
N SER A 43 -21.73 0.65 -2.41
CA SER A 43 -22.28 -0.14 -1.33
C SER A 43 -23.18 -1.24 -1.89
N PHE A 44 -22.82 -2.50 -1.62
CA PHE A 44 -23.58 -3.67 -2.07
C PHE A 44 -24.69 -4.02 -1.09
N MET A 45 -24.44 -3.80 0.21
CA MET A 45 -25.40 -3.95 1.30
C MET A 45 -24.99 -3.01 2.45
N PRO A 46 -25.87 -2.75 3.44
CA PRO A 46 -25.53 -1.88 4.56
C PRO A 46 -24.22 -2.30 5.24
N GLY A 47 -23.27 -1.37 5.27
CA GLY A 47 -21.95 -1.58 5.85
C GLY A 47 -20.94 -2.34 4.98
N LEU A 48 -21.27 -2.79 3.77
CA LEU A 48 -20.32 -3.43 2.87
C LEU A 48 -20.20 -2.67 1.55
N THR A 49 -18.99 -2.19 1.30
CA THR A 49 -18.58 -1.59 0.03
C THR A 49 -17.63 -2.52 -0.70
N ILE A 50 -17.79 -2.61 -2.02
CA ILE A 50 -16.85 -3.28 -2.91
C ILE A 50 -16.50 -2.37 -4.08
N GLY A 51 -15.30 -2.52 -4.62
CA GLY A 51 -14.89 -1.71 -5.76
C GLY A 51 -13.48 -2.02 -6.23
N GLY A 52 -12.92 -1.07 -6.96
CA GLY A 52 -11.55 -1.10 -7.44
C GLY A 52 -10.73 0.07 -6.90
N GLY A 53 -9.42 -0.02 -7.01
CA GLY A 53 -8.56 1.07 -6.61
C GLY A 53 -7.11 0.82 -6.94
N PHE A 54 -6.29 1.79 -6.58
CA PHE A 54 -4.85 1.65 -6.64
C PHE A 54 -4.22 2.05 -5.32
N LEU A 55 -3.08 1.43 -5.03
CA LEU A 55 -2.20 1.74 -3.91
C LEU A 55 -0.85 2.20 -4.46
N LEU A 56 -0.26 3.15 -3.76
CA LEU A 56 1.06 3.70 -4.04
C LEU A 56 1.78 3.96 -2.71
N ASP A 57 2.83 3.19 -2.43
CA ASP A 57 3.69 3.44 -1.27
C ASP A 57 5.03 3.97 -1.76
N TYR A 58 5.29 5.25 -1.51
CA TYR A 58 6.49 5.94 -1.95
C TYR A 58 7.54 6.02 -0.84
N ALA A 59 8.72 5.44 -1.07
CA ALA A 59 9.89 5.54 -0.20
C ALA A 59 10.94 6.48 -0.83
N PRO A 60 11.07 7.73 -0.34
CA PRO A 60 11.99 8.72 -0.94
C PRO A 60 13.47 8.43 -0.66
N SER A 61 13.79 7.67 0.38
CA SER A 61 15.19 7.40 0.79
C SER A 61 15.27 6.04 1.48
N PRO A 62 15.14 4.93 0.73
CA PRO A 62 15.29 3.60 1.28
C PRO A 62 16.76 3.34 1.65
N THR A 63 16.96 2.53 2.68
CA THR A 63 18.26 1.96 3.05
C THR A 63 18.43 0.64 2.30
N TRP A 64 19.63 0.41 1.78
CA TRP A 64 20.01 -0.85 1.15
C TRP A 64 21.03 -1.56 2.03
N GLU A 65 20.74 -2.81 2.39
CA GLU A 65 21.66 -3.71 3.06
C GLU A 65 22.02 -4.88 2.13
N GLN A 66 23.30 -5.27 2.13
CA GLN A 66 23.78 -6.46 1.43
C GLN A 66 24.62 -7.31 2.38
N ASN A 67 24.22 -8.57 2.58
CA ASN A 67 24.88 -9.52 3.49
C ASN A 67 25.15 -8.93 4.90
N GLY A 68 24.19 -8.22 5.50
CA GLY A 68 24.36 -7.62 6.83
C GLY A 68 25.13 -6.30 6.86
N THR A 69 25.55 -5.78 5.70
CA THR A 69 26.29 -4.52 5.60
C THR A 69 25.42 -3.46 4.93
N GLU A 70 25.14 -2.37 5.65
CA GLU A 70 24.47 -1.20 5.10
C GLU A 70 25.35 -0.54 4.03
N LEU A 71 24.78 -0.34 2.85
CA LEU A 71 25.40 0.39 1.75
C LEU A 71 24.84 1.81 1.75
N ASP A 72 25.75 2.80 1.80
CA ASP A 72 25.35 4.20 1.71
C ASP A 72 24.94 4.54 0.27
N VAL A 73 23.63 4.52 0.03
CA VAL A 73 22.99 4.87 -1.24
C VAL A 73 22.46 6.30 -1.26
N SER A 74 22.68 7.07 -0.20
CA SER A 74 22.15 8.44 -0.07
C SER A 74 22.68 9.38 -1.16
N ALA A 75 23.89 9.12 -1.67
CA ALA A 75 24.50 9.90 -2.74
C ALA A 75 23.84 9.71 -4.13
N GLN A 76 22.97 8.71 -4.30
CA GLN A 76 22.38 8.35 -5.60
C GLN A 76 20.90 8.74 -5.75
N ASN A 77 20.31 9.43 -4.75
CA ASN A 77 18.89 9.83 -4.73
C ASN A 77 17.95 8.68 -5.15
N VAL A 78 18.18 7.50 -4.58
CA VAL A 78 17.35 6.33 -4.87
C VAL A 78 15.99 6.53 -4.22
N SER A 79 14.93 6.27 -4.97
CA SER A 79 13.58 6.18 -4.44
C SER A 79 12.90 4.90 -4.90
N GLN A 80 11.97 4.40 -4.09
CA GLN A 80 11.26 3.15 -4.38
C GLN A 80 9.75 3.35 -4.28
N TYR A 81 9.02 2.70 -5.16
CA TYR A 81 7.56 2.75 -5.21
C TYR A 81 7.01 1.33 -5.16
N VAL A 82 5.99 1.12 -4.35
CA VAL A 82 5.10 -0.04 -4.47
C VAL A 82 3.82 0.44 -5.12
N LEU A 83 3.54 -0.04 -6.33
CA LEU A 83 2.28 0.27 -7.04
C LEU A 83 1.42 -0.99 -7.07
N GLY A 84 0.12 -0.85 -6.84
CA GLY A 84 -0.83 -1.96 -7.03
C GLY A 84 -2.17 -1.49 -7.57
N LEU A 85 -2.78 -2.30 -8.42
CA LEU A 85 -4.11 -2.10 -9.00
C LEU A 85 -4.95 -3.34 -8.72
N GLY A 86 -6.17 -3.15 -8.21
CA GLY A 86 -6.93 -4.30 -7.73
C GLY A 86 -8.32 -3.98 -7.28
N LEU A 87 -8.92 -4.99 -6.64
CA LEU A 87 -10.23 -4.94 -6.04
C LEU A 87 -10.08 -4.72 -4.54
N PHE A 88 -11.04 -4.02 -3.96
CA PHE A 88 -11.14 -3.87 -2.51
C PHE A 88 -12.53 -4.22 -2.00
N GLY A 89 -12.59 -4.54 -0.72
CA GLY A 89 -13.80 -4.62 0.07
C GLY A 89 -13.60 -3.87 1.38
N ASP A 90 -14.60 -3.10 1.80
CA ASP A 90 -14.59 -2.37 3.06
C ASP A 90 -15.87 -2.68 3.83
N TYR A 91 -15.71 -3.14 5.07
CA TYR A 91 -16.79 -3.62 5.92
C TYR A 91 -16.85 -2.85 7.23
N TYR A 92 -17.90 -2.04 7.37
CA TYR A 92 -18.26 -1.33 8.59
C TYR A 92 -19.07 -2.26 9.50
N LEU A 93 -18.58 -2.45 10.74
CA LEU A 93 -19.26 -3.29 11.73
C LEU A 93 -20.63 -2.73 12.12
N GLU A 94 -20.71 -1.42 12.23
CA GLU A 94 -21.95 -0.68 12.38
C GLU A 94 -21.97 0.44 11.34
N PRO A 95 -22.98 0.52 10.46
CA PRO A 95 -23.02 1.53 9.38
C PRO A 95 -22.89 2.98 9.87
N THR A 96 -23.23 3.24 11.13
CA THR A 96 -23.12 4.56 11.78
C THR A 96 -21.97 4.65 12.79
N GLY A 97 -21.26 3.55 13.05
CA GLY A 97 -20.33 3.42 14.18
C GLY A 97 -18.85 3.65 13.83
N GLY A 98 -18.53 3.93 12.56
CA GLY A 98 -17.19 4.35 12.11
C GLY A 98 -16.13 3.24 12.03
N LEU A 99 -16.23 2.20 12.86
CA LEU A 99 -15.29 1.08 12.89
C LEU A 99 -15.45 0.19 11.64
N HIS A 100 -14.36 0.02 10.88
CA HIS A 100 -14.37 -0.73 9.62
C HIS A 100 -13.11 -1.56 9.39
N PHE A 101 -13.23 -2.57 8.54
CA PHE A 101 -12.13 -3.42 8.08
C PHE A 101 -12.06 -3.40 6.57
N GLN A 102 -10.87 -3.13 6.05
CA GLN A 102 -10.65 -3.00 4.62
C GLN A 102 -9.66 -4.06 4.14
N GLY A 103 -9.98 -4.69 3.03
CA GLY A 103 -9.11 -5.63 2.34
C GLY A 103 -8.94 -5.24 0.88
N PHE A 104 -7.77 -5.53 0.34
CA PHE A 104 -7.47 -5.33 -1.08
C PHE A 104 -6.69 -6.52 -1.62
N VAL A 105 -6.96 -6.85 -2.87
CA VAL A 105 -6.20 -7.82 -3.64
C VAL A 105 -6.09 -7.35 -5.08
N GLY A 106 -4.88 -7.41 -5.62
CA GLY A 106 -4.58 -6.88 -6.93
C GLY A 106 -3.26 -7.38 -7.48
N TRP A 107 -2.87 -6.78 -8.59
CA TRP A 107 -1.57 -6.96 -9.20
C TRP A 107 -0.75 -5.68 -9.04
N GLY A 108 0.53 -5.81 -8.77
CA GLY A 108 1.40 -4.68 -8.51
C GLY A 108 2.85 -4.98 -8.82
N GLY A 109 3.71 -4.03 -8.45
CA GLY A 109 5.15 -4.17 -8.59
C GLY A 109 5.95 -3.21 -7.75
N LEU A 110 7.26 -3.45 -7.72
CA LEU A 110 8.27 -2.62 -7.10
C LEU A 110 9.02 -1.86 -8.18
N GLU A 111 8.94 -0.53 -8.16
CA GLU A 111 9.71 0.32 -9.07
C GLU A 111 10.84 0.99 -8.29
N THR A 112 12.04 0.98 -8.85
CA THR A 112 13.19 1.70 -8.27
C THR A 112 13.64 2.79 -9.23
N SER A 113 13.63 4.03 -8.75
CA SER A 113 14.08 5.18 -9.52
C SER A 113 15.41 5.70 -8.95
N SER A 114 16.36 6.03 -9.83
CA SER A 114 17.64 6.66 -9.46
C SER A 114 18.12 7.61 -10.56
N ASP A 115 18.83 8.67 -10.15
CA ASP A 115 19.38 9.69 -11.06
C ASP A 115 20.40 9.13 -12.07
N ALA A 116 20.98 7.96 -11.78
CA ALA A 116 21.93 7.27 -12.65
C ALA A 116 21.26 6.56 -13.83
N GLY A 117 19.94 6.61 -13.96
CA GLY A 117 19.20 5.99 -15.06
C GLY A 117 19.06 4.48 -14.90
N ALA A 118 18.61 4.02 -13.73
CA ALA A 118 18.25 2.63 -13.53
C ALA A 118 17.01 2.26 -14.38
N GLY A 119 17.25 1.87 -15.64
CA GLY A 119 16.28 1.16 -16.48
C GLY A 119 16.47 -0.34 -16.28
N GLY A 120 15.84 -0.90 -15.26
CA GLY A 120 15.71 -2.33 -15.02
C GLY A 120 14.28 -2.81 -15.30
N SER A 121 14.08 -4.12 -15.39
CA SER A 121 12.73 -4.70 -15.31
C SER A 121 12.27 -4.65 -13.85
N ASP A 122 11.05 -4.22 -13.60
CA ASP A 122 10.49 -4.12 -12.25
C ASP A 122 9.88 -5.45 -11.79
N PRO A 123 10.15 -5.92 -10.55
CA PRO A 123 9.44 -7.07 -9.98
C PRO A 123 7.94 -6.82 -9.95
N THR A 124 7.15 -7.78 -10.42
CA THR A 124 5.69 -7.70 -10.40
C THR A 124 5.08 -8.97 -9.82
N GLY A 125 3.83 -8.88 -9.39
CA GLY A 125 3.17 -9.98 -8.72
C GLY A 125 1.87 -9.58 -8.04
N LEU A 126 1.35 -10.50 -7.23
CA LEU A 126 0.21 -10.25 -6.37
C LEU A 126 0.54 -9.14 -5.37
N SER A 127 -0.43 -8.26 -5.11
CA SER A 127 -0.38 -7.28 -4.04
C SER A 127 -1.66 -7.37 -3.23
N ALA A 128 -1.55 -7.56 -1.92
CA ALA A 128 -2.70 -7.61 -1.04
C ALA A 128 -2.47 -6.74 0.19
N TYR A 129 -3.54 -6.22 0.77
CA TYR A 129 -3.47 -5.64 2.11
C TYR A 129 -4.70 -5.97 2.94
N LEU A 130 -4.52 -5.91 4.25
CA LEU A 130 -5.60 -5.89 5.23
C LEU A 130 -5.40 -4.70 6.16
N GLY A 131 -6.50 -4.09 6.58
CA GLY A 131 -6.48 -2.96 7.50
C GLY A 131 -7.74 -2.87 8.36
N GLY A 132 -7.58 -2.18 9.48
CA GLY A 132 -8.67 -1.86 10.40
C GLY A 132 -8.58 -0.39 10.79
N GLY A 133 -9.70 0.32 10.73
CA GLY A 133 -9.74 1.76 10.91
C GLY A 133 -11.00 2.23 11.61
N TYR A 134 -11.02 3.53 11.90
CA TYR A 134 -12.16 4.20 12.50
C TYR A 134 -12.38 5.55 11.82
N ASP A 135 -13.59 5.74 11.30
CA ASP A 135 -14.04 6.93 10.60
C ASP A 135 -15.05 7.73 11.45
N VAL A 136 -14.91 9.05 11.48
CA VAL A 136 -15.84 9.99 12.08
C VAL A 136 -16.58 10.73 10.97
N PHE A 137 -17.90 10.61 10.96
CA PHE A 137 -18.75 11.35 10.01
C PHE A 137 -18.73 12.85 10.35
N ILE A 138 -18.32 13.65 9.37
CA ILE A 138 -18.26 15.12 9.45
C ILE A 138 -19.40 15.79 8.67
N ALA A 139 -20.05 15.04 7.80
CA ALA A 139 -21.28 15.41 7.09
C ALA A 139 -22.10 14.15 6.80
N ASP A 140 -23.26 14.32 6.17
CA ASP A 140 -24.15 13.21 5.82
C ASP A 140 -23.50 12.17 4.91
N GLU A 141 -22.54 12.58 4.08
CA GLU A 141 -21.88 11.75 3.05
C GLU A 141 -20.36 11.69 3.22
N TRP A 142 -19.79 12.42 4.17
CA TRP A 142 -18.33 12.52 4.36
C TRP A 142 -17.90 12.04 5.72
N SER A 143 -16.86 11.21 5.76
CA SER A 143 -16.13 10.84 6.97
C SER A 143 -14.63 11.07 6.82
N VAL A 144 -14.00 11.30 7.96
CA VAL A 144 -12.55 11.36 8.11
C VAL A 144 -12.11 10.44 9.22
N GLY A 145 -10.98 9.77 9.05
CA GLY A 145 -10.57 8.77 10.02
C GLY A 145 -9.11 8.40 9.91
N GLY A 146 -8.80 7.26 10.53
CA GLY A 146 -7.50 6.66 10.48
C GLY A 146 -7.58 5.15 10.41
N MET A 147 -6.64 4.53 9.70
CA MET A 147 -6.53 3.09 9.53
C MET A 147 -5.09 2.62 9.75
N VAL A 148 -4.94 1.48 10.43
CA VAL A 148 -3.72 0.67 10.40
C VAL A 148 -3.86 -0.29 9.22
N ARG A 149 -2.85 -0.34 8.35
CA ARG A 149 -2.83 -1.21 7.17
C ARG A 149 -1.54 -2.02 7.12
N LEU A 150 -1.63 -3.28 6.70
CA LEU A 150 -0.48 -4.12 6.38
C LEU A 150 -0.57 -4.60 4.93
N VAL A 151 0.37 -4.16 4.10
CA VAL A 151 0.55 -4.65 2.73
C VAL A 151 1.47 -5.86 2.74
N TYR A 152 1.16 -6.86 1.90
CA TYR A 152 2.03 -7.97 1.56
C TYR A 152 2.04 -8.17 0.04
N GLY A 153 3.24 -8.26 -0.54
CA GLY A 153 3.44 -8.45 -1.98
C GLY A 153 4.58 -9.43 -2.26
N PRO A 154 4.29 -10.67 -2.69
CA PRO A 154 5.31 -11.59 -3.19
C PRO A 154 5.63 -11.27 -4.66
N TYR A 155 6.39 -10.19 -4.88
CA TYR A 155 6.78 -9.80 -6.24
C TYR A 155 7.88 -10.71 -6.76
N SER A 156 7.97 -10.86 -8.09
CA SER A 156 8.96 -11.72 -8.72
C SER A 156 9.56 -11.07 -9.96
N LEU A 157 10.85 -11.36 -10.19
CA LEU A 157 11.57 -10.96 -11.40
C LEU A 157 12.66 -11.97 -11.73
N ASN A 158 12.70 -12.49 -12.95
CA ASN A 158 13.78 -13.37 -13.44
C ASN A 158 14.08 -14.59 -12.54
N ASN A 159 13.05 -15.18 -11.92
CA ASN A 159 13.12 -16.27 -10.94
C ASN A 159 13.69 -15.89 -9.56
N PHE A 160 13.74 -14.59 -9.25
CA PHE A 160 14.00 -14.08 -7.90
C PHE A 160 12.70 -13.55 -7.29
N ASP A 161 12.48 -13.89 -6.03
CA ASP A 161 11.33 -13.42 -5.26
C ASP A 161 11.74 -12.22 -4.39
N TYR A 162 10.82 -11.27 -4.28
CA TYR A 162 10.95 -10.02 -3.54
C TYR A 162 9.77 -9.89 -2.57
N PRO A 163 9.64 -10.78 -1.58
CA PRO A 163 8.60 -10.66 -0.56
C PRO A 163 8.70 -9.30 0.12
N THR A 164 7.62 -8.54 0.03
CA THR A 164 7.54 -7.18 0.55
C THR A 164 6.44 -7.09 1.58
N ILE A 165 6.74 -6.47 2.72
CA ILE A 165 5.76 -6.08 3.73
C ILE A 165 5.79 -4.57 3.90
N ALA A 166 4.62 -3.94 4.03
CA ALA A 166 4.54 -2.51 4.30
C ALA A 166 3.43 -2.18 5.32
N PRO A 167 3.74 -2.17 6.63
CA PRO A 167 2.83 -1.60 7.64
C PRO A 167 2.72 -0.08 7.50
N ALA A 168 1.52 0.45 7.72
CA ALA A 168 1.24 1.88 7.61
C ALA A 168 0.15 2.34 8.58
N MET A 169 0.26 3.61 8.97
CA MET A 169 -0.80 4.41 9.58
C MET A 169 -1.27 5.41 8.54
N ILE A 170 -2.54 5.34 8.15
CA ILE A 170 -3.10 6.20 7.10
C ILE A 170 -4.29 6.99 7.62
N ALA A 171 -4.36 8.25 7.23
CA ALA A 171 -5.57 9.05 7.32
C ALA A 171 -6.49 8.69 6.14
N THR A 172 -7.78 8.64 6.42
CA THR A 172 -8.84 8.32 5.46
C THR A 172 -9.72 9.56 5.26
N LEU A 173 -10.10 9.81 4.01
CA LEU A 173 -11.19 10.72 3.65
C LEU A 173 -12.14 9.93 2.76
N THR A 174 -13.33 9.63 3.29
CA THR A 174 -14.31 8.76 2.65
C THR A 174 -15.55 9.57 2.27
N TYR A 175 -16.04 9.33 1.06
CA TYR A 175 -17.36 9.72 0.60
C TYR A 175 -18.21 8.46 0.41
N GLN A 176 -19.38 8.42 1.02
CA GLN A 176 -20.33 7.29 0.88
C GLN A 176 -21.76 7.72 1.17
#